data_AF-A0A821CDS6-F1
#
_entry.id   AF-A0A821CDS6-F1
#
_cell.length_a   1.000
_cell.length_b   1.000
_cell.length_c   1.000
_cell.angle_alpha   90.00
_cell.angle_beta   90.00
_cell.angle_gamma   90.00
#
_symmetry.space_group_name_H-M   'P 1'
#
loop_
_entity.id
_entity.type
_entity.pdbx_description
1 polymer ?
#
loop_
_entity_poly.entity_id
_entity_poly.type
_entity_poly.pdbx_seq_one_letter_code
_entity_poly.pdbx_strand_id
1 'polypeptide(L)'
;AVEEFLKHMEWSVNSTTEETRVKWNTAMKFLIPTKYDVNRAIDLYKTHENLRKTEKLDRIWIKNPYLIREIESGNFFSLPLIPNQPLTVIFTASNLNCLTFNNSLSQQDNELIILQALVCQLDCATESIEVQQNGINFIYDMQNCSTSQFNINLSKKILKLLQAGYPAMLKNIFVISAPKWFRVTFFTVDQIRECLTTEYGYSLDNIPISLGGTYDPIINGEIRYQMCLSKVTNTHSICYPYYSLDYQPMTTKSTNDNFLLDSGHCYQDKSIVSLKTTTTPSPSSLVRLVSSRRNYESSSSSLSHIRMRKRESSLSNDHDKRRRSNESLIEEEPPTINLSSMSRQENFDE
;
A
#
# COMPACT_ATOMS: atom_id res chain seq x y z
N ALA A 1 20.78 22.77 -9.50
CA ALA A 1 19.60 21.90 -9.33
C ALA A 1 18.28 22.71 -9.30
N VAL A 2 17.95 23.45 -8.23
CA VAL A 2 16.65 24.15 -8.14
C VAL A 2 16.48 25.21 -9.23
N GLU A 3 17.45 26.10 -9.42
CA GLU A 3 17.40 27.14 -10.47
C GLU A 3 17.29 26.52 -11.88
N GLU A 4 18.02 25.42 -12.11
CA GLU A 4 18.00 24.69 -13.37
C GLU A 4 16.64 24.04 -13.64
N PHE A 5 16.03 23.44 -12.61
CA PHE A 5 14.68 22.90 -12.67
C PHE A 5 13.66 24.01 -13.00
N LEU A 6 13.71 25.14 -12.26
CA LEU A 6 12.80 26.27 -12.48
C LEU A 6 12.96 26.86 -13.87
N LYS A 7 14.18 27.02 -14.37
CA LYS A 7 14.46 27.48 -15.73
C LYS A 7 13.86 26.58 -16.80
N HIS A 8 13.93 25.25 -16.63
CA HIS A 8 13.30 24.31 -17.56
C HIS A 8 11.77 24.38 -17.51
N MET A 9 11.19 24.57 -16.32
CA MET A 9 9.75 24.72 -16.17
C MET A 9 9.25 26.05 -16.77
N GLU A 10 10.00 27.14 -16.61
CA GLU A 10 9.70 28.44 -17.23
C GLU A 10 9.82 28.41 -18.75
N TRP A 11 10.82 27.70 -19.28
CA TRP A 11 10.96 27.56 -20.74
C TRP A 11 9.90 26.62 -21.35
N SER A 12 9.34 25.70 -20.55
CA SER A 12 8.30 24.76 -20.99
C SER A 12 6.89 25.35 -20.97
N VAL A 13 6.65 26.48 -20.28
CA VAL A 13 5.31 27.07 -20.15
C VAL A 13 5.32 28.49 -20.73
N ASN A 14 4.67 28.66 -21.89
CA ASN A 14 4.32 29.97 -22.45
C ASN A 14 3.21 30.66 -21.61
N SER A 15 3.31 30.67 -20.27
CA SER A 15 2.28 31.22 -19.38
C SER A 15 2.64 32.62 -18.94
N THR A 16 1.84 33.56 -19.40
CA THR A 16 1.89 35.01 -19.13
C THR A 16 1.40 35.40 -17.73
N THR A 17 1.14 34.47 -16.81
CA THR A 17 0.58 34.74 -15.46
C THR A 17 1.44 34.17 -14.33
N GLU A 18 1.83 35.03 -13.38
CA GLU A 18 2.69 34.69 -12.21
C GLU A 18 2.14 33.55 -11.34
N GLU A 19 0.81 33.37 -11.30
CA GLU A 19 0.14 32.34 -10.49
C GLU A 19 0.45 30.89 -10.93
N THR A 20 0.90 30.71 -12.18
CA THR A 20 1.20 29.38 -12.73
C THR A 20 2.68 29.00 -12.65
N ARG A 21 3.54 29.90 -12.14
CA ARG A 21 4.97 29.63 -12.01
C ARG A 21 5.23 28.66 -10.87
N VAL A 22 5.98 27.60 -11.17
CA VAL A 22 6.39 26.62 -10.17
C VAL A 22 7.23 27.31 -9.09
N LYS A 23 6.82 27.20 -7.83
CA LYS A 23 7.53 27.82 -6.69
C LYS A 23 8.71 26.96 -6.24
N TRP A 24 9.63 27.57 -5.47
CA TRP A 24 10.79 26.87 -4.90
C TRP A 24 10.40 25.63 -4.07
N ASN A 25 9.38 25.74 -3.20
CA ASN A 25 8.88 24.61 -2.40
C ASN A 25 8.42 23.43 -3.28
N THR A 26 7.78 23.74 -4.41
CA THR A 26 7.37 22.73 -5.40
C THR A 26 8.57 22.07 -6.05
N ALA A 27 9.55 22.83 -6.52
CA ALA A 27 10.76 22.27 -7.11
C ALA A 27 11.47 21.31 -6.15
N MET A 28 11.59 21.69 -4.86
CA MET A 28 12.23 20.86 -3.84
C MET A 28 11.55 19.51 -3.64
N LYS A 29 10.21 19.46 -3.64
CA LYS A 29 9.45 18.21 -3.51
C LYS A 29 9.76 17.20 -4.60
N PHE A 30 10.07 17.65 -5.81
CA PHE A 30 10.43 16.75 -6.92
C PHE A 30 11.93 16.46 -6.97
N LEU A 31 12.77 17.40 -6.53
CA LEU A 31 14.22 17.24 -6.51
C LEU A 31 14.71 16.32 -5.38
N ILE A 32 14.12 16.41 -4.19
CA ILE A 32 14.57 15.61 -3.04
C ILE A 32 14.45 14.09 -3.31
N PRO A 33 13.29 13.56 -3.76
CA PRO A 33 13.15 12.13 -4.05
C PRO A 33 14.04 11.64 -5.20
N THR A 34 14.41 12.53 -6.13
CA THR A 34 15.31 12.21 -7.25
C THR A 34 16.78 12.42 -6.92
N LYS A 35 17.13 12.72 -5.66
CA LYS A 35 18.50 13.02 -5.23
C LYS A 35 19.11 14.18 -6.01
N TYR A 36 18.29 15.19 -6.29
CA TYR A 36 18.61 16.40 -7.04
C TYR A 36 18.97 16.18 -8.52
N ASP A 37 18.63 15.03 -9.09
CA ASP A 37 18.66 14.83 -10.54
C ASP A 37 17.53 15.62 -11.19
N VAL A 38 17.91 16.66 -11.94
CA VAL A 38 17.00 17.65 -12.53
C VAL A 38 16.11 17.02 -13.61
N ASN A 39 16.67 16.18 -14.48
CA ASN A 39 15.90 15.56 -15.56
C ASN A 39 14.86 14.60 -15.00
N ARG A 40 15.26 13.75 -14.04
CA ARG A 40 14.34 12.85 -13.35
C ARG A 40 13.28 13.61 -12.57
N ALA A 41 13.62 14.74 -11.95
CA ALA A 41 12.65 15.58 -11.24
C ALA A 41 11.62 16.19 -12.19
N ILE A 42 12.04 16.64 -13.38
CA ILE A 42 11.15 17.18 -14.41
C ILE A 42 10.21 16.09 -14.91
N ASP A 43 10.72 14.88 -15.18
CA ASP A 43 9.90 13.74 -15.61
C ASP A 43 8.89 13.34 -14.54
N LEU A 44 9.31 13.32 -13.27
CA LEU A 44 8.43 13.04 -12.13
C LEU A 44 7.34 14.11 -11.99
N TYR A 45 7.68 15.39 -12.12
CA TYR A 45 6.72 16.50 -12.10
C TYR A 45 5.70 16.40 -13.24
N LYS A 46 6.16 16.20 -14.48
CA LYS A 46 5.27 16.04 -15.64
C LYS A 46 4.36 14.83 -15.50
N THR A 47 4.89 13.72 -14.97
CA THR A 47 4.12 12.51 -14.71
C THR A 47 3.06 12.75 -13.64
N HIS A 48 3.42 13.42 -12.54
CA HIS A 48 2.50 13.84 -11.48
C HIS A 48 1.32 14.66 -12.06
N GLU A 49 1.63 15.71 -12.81
CA GLU A 49 0.64 16.59 -13.43
C GLU A 49 -0.28 15.87 -14.41
N ASN A 50 0.30 15.06 -15.30
CA ASN A 50 -0.46 14.33 -16.30
C ASN A 50 -1.37 13.29 -15.64
N LEU A 51 -0.89 12.62 -14.60
CA LEU A 51 -1.64 11.60 -13.89
C LEU A 51 -2.83 12.22 -13.15
N ARG A 52 -2.65 13.37 -12.48
CA ARG A 52 -3.77 14.11 -11.88
C ARG A 52 -4.85 14.46 -12.89
N LYS A 53 -4.46 15.02 -14.05
CA LYS A 53 -5.41 15.38 -15.12
C LYS A 53 -6.15 14.15 -15.67
N THR A 54 -5.43 13.06 -15.89
CA THR A 54 -5.99 11.81 -16.42
C THR A 54 -7.03 11.21 -15.48
N GLU A 55 -6.78 11.26 -14.17
CA GLU A 55 -7.66 10.68 -13.15
C GLU A 55 -8.67 11.70 -12.56
N LYS A 56 -8.75 12.92 -13.13
CA LYS A 56 -9.64 14.02 -12.67
C LYS A 56 -9.39 14.49 -11.23
N LEU A 57 -8.11 14.57 -10.87
CA LEU A 57 -7.58 15.01 -9.58
C LEU A 57 -6.93 16.40 -9.65
N ASP A 58 -7.15 17.11 -10.76
CA ASP A 58 -6.69 18.48 -11.00
C ASP A 58 -7.52 19.53 -10.27
N ARG A 59 -8.75 19.19 -9.86
CA ARG A 59 -9.60 20.02 -9.00
C ARG A 59 -10.32 19.16 -7.97
N ILE A 60 -10.01 19.36 -6.70
CA ILE A 60 -10.56 18.65 -5.56
C ILE A 60 -11.30 19.65 -4.68
N TRP A 61 -12.59 19.41 -4.49
CA TRP A 61 -13.37 20.23 -3.57
C TRP A 61 -13.27 19.65 -2.16
N ILE A 62 -12.37 20.21 -1.34
CA ILE A 62 -12.00 19.63 -0.03
C ILE A 62 -13.15 19.59 0.97
N LYS A 63 -14.13 20.50 0.83
CA LYS A 63 -15.32 20.57 1.68
C LYS A 63 -16.47 19.67 1.21
N ASN A 64 -16.23 18.81 0.23
CA ASN A 64 -17.23 17.85 -0.23
C ASN A 64 -17.61 16.89 0.91
N PRO A 65 -18.89 16.79 1.32
CA PRO A 65 -19.30 15.92 2.43
C PRO A 65 -18.96 14.45 2.19
N TYR A 66 -18.97 13.97 0.93
CA TYR A 66 -18.58 12.61 0.61
C TYR A 66 -17.07 12.39 0.76
N LEU A 67 -16.27 13.40 0.41
CA LEU A 67 -14.81 13.37 0.58
C LEU A 67 -14.42 13.43 2.06
N ILE A 68 -15.08 14.30 2.83
CA ILE A 68 -14.89 14.41 4.29
C ILE A 68 -15.15 13.04 4.92
N ARG A 69 -16.31 12.44 4.63
CA ARG A 69 -16.69 11.11 5.14
C ARG A 69 -15.68 10.03 4.75
N GLU A 70 -15.18 10.04 3.52
CA GLU A 70 -14.18 9.07 3.08
C GLU A 70 -12.84 9.26 3.80
N ILE A 71 -12.39 10.50 4.00
CA ILE A 71 -11.19 10.79 4.80
C ILE A 71 -11.39 10.29 6.24
N GLU A 72 -12.52 10.63 6.86
CA GLU A 72 -12.82 10.25 8.25
C GLU A 72 -12.95 8.74 8.45
N SER A 73 -13.43 8.01 7.43
CA SER A 73 -13.67 6.56 7.49
C SER A 73 -12.47 5.71 7.93
N GLY A 74 -11.24 6.20 7.74
CA GLY A 74 -10.03 5.44 8.05
C GLY A 74 -9.72 4.33 7.03
N ASN A 75 -10.34 4.35 5.86
CA ASN A 75 -10.01 3.43 4.77
C ASN A 75 -8.61 3.67 4.21
N PHE A 76 -8.17 4.93 4.19
CA PHE A 76 -6.80 5.31 3.90
C PHE A 76 -6.27 6.21 5.01
N PHE A 77 -5.11 5.87 5.56
CA PHE A 77 -4.45 6.66 6.60
C PHE A 77 -2.95 6.36 6.66
N SER A 78 -2.21 7.28 7.27
CA SER A 78 -0.79 7.12 7.57
C SER A 78 -0.57 6.80 9.04
N LEU A 79 0.42 5.95 9.33
CA LEU A 79 0.95 5.81 10.67
C LEU A 79 1.80 7.05 11.05
N PRO A 80 2.06 7.27 12.35
CA PRO A 80 2.98 8.32 12.78
C PRO A 80 4.35 8.23 12.10
N LEU A 81 4.97 9.39 11.93
CA LEU A 81 6.30 9.46 11.32
C LEU A 81 7.34 8.98 12.33
N ILE A 82 8.23 8.09 11.89
CA ILE A 82 9.37 7.64 12.67
C ILE A 82 10.63 8.22 12.00
N PRO A 83 11.52 8.88 12.76
CA PRO A 83 12.72 9.49 12.19
C PRO A 83 13.54 8.50 11.35
N ASN A 84 14.00 8.95 10.19
CA ASN A 84 14.79 8.14 9.24
C ASN A 84 14.08 6.89 8.67
N GLN A 85 12.78 6.74 8.89
CA GLN A 85 11.98 5.67 8.31
C GLN A 85 11.06 6.20 7.19
N PRO A 86 10.71 5.36 6.20
CA PRO A 86 9.65 5.70 5.25
C PRO A 86 8.32 5.84 5.98
N LEU A 87 7.46 6.73 5.49
CA LEU A 87 6.08 6.84 5.98
C LEU A 87 5.32 5.56 5.64
N THR A 88 4.73 4.92 6.65
CA THR A 88 3.83 3.79 6.39
C THR A 88 2.41 4.29 6.19
N VAL A 89 1.82 4.03 5.02
CA VAL A 89 0.42 4.32 4.72
C VAL A 89 -0.34 3.03 4.45
N ILE A 90 -1.60 3.00 4.88
CA ILE A 90 -2.45 1.81 4.89
C ILE A 90 -3.70 2.10 4.09
N PHE A 91 -4.09 1.16 3.23
CA PHE A 91 -5.35 1.17 2.51
C PHE A 91 -6.13 -0.12 2.76
N THR A 92 -7.36 0.01 3.25
CA THR A 92 -8.24 -1.11 3.59
C THR A 92 -9.29 -1.34 2.51
N ALA A 93 -9.19 -2.48 1.82
CA ALA A 93 -10.03 -2.80 0.67
C ALA A 93 -11.42 -3.36 1.01
N SER A 94 -11.71 -3.69 2.28
CA SER A 94 -13.02 -4.23 2.68
C SER A 94 -14.15 -3.20 2.68
N ASN A 95 -13.82 -1.91 2.72
CA ASN A 95 -14.77 -0.85 3.03
C ASN A 95 -15.14 0.03 1.82
N LEU A 96 -14.75 -0.40 0.61
CA LEU A 96 -14.85 0.41 -0.62
C LEU A 96 -16.28 0.72 -1.09
N ASN A 97 -17.28 0.01 -0.56
CA ASN A 97 -18.69 0.18 -0.96
C ASN A 97 -19.53 0.96 0.06
N CYS A 98 -18.92 1.58 1.08
CA CYS A 98 -19.65 2.25 2.16
C CYS A 98 -20.49 3.45 1.65
N LEU A 99 -20.01 4.18 0.63
CA LEU A 99 -20.70 5.35 0.09
C LEU A 99 -21.77 5.01 -0.97
N THR A 100 -21.68 3.83 -1.58
CA THR A 100 -22.64 3.35 -2.59
C THR A 100 -23.90 2.71 -1.99
N PHE A 101 -23.92 2.43 -0.68
CA PHE A 101 -24.99 1.66 -0.04
C PHE A 101 -26.36 2.37 -0.06
N ASN A 102 -26.40 3.69 -0.23
CA ASN A 102 -27.64 4.47 -0.28
C ASN A 102 -28.03 4.93 -1.70
N ASN A 103 -27.49 4.31 -2.77
CA ASN A 103 -27.71 4.69 -4.18
C ASN A 103 -27.43 6.16 -4.51
N SER A 104 -26.72 6.89 -3.65
CA SER A 104 -26.56 8.35 -3.78
C SER A 104 -25.46 8.74 -4.78
N LEU A 105 -24.56 7.80 -5.13
CA LEU A 105 -23.42 8.02 -6.02
C LEU A 105 -23.25 6.86 -7.00
N SER A 106 -22.80 7.17 -8.21
CA SER A 106 -22.37 6.14 -9.16
C SER A 106 -21.08 5.47 -8.68
N GLN A 107 -20.79 4.27 -9.17
CA GLN A 107 -19.53 3.57 -8.87
C GLN A 107 -18.30 4.40 -9.27
N GLN A 108 -18.39 5.14 -10.38
CA GLN A 108 -17.30 5.98 -10.87
C GLN A 108 -17.06 7.18 -9.96
N ASP A 109 -18.12 7.78 -9.42
CA ASP A 109 -18.00 8.91 -8.49
C ASP A 109 -17.40 8.43 -7.16
N ASN A 110 -17.79 7.25 -6.69
CA ASN A 110 -17.20 6.65 -5.49
C ASN A 110 -15.69 6.39 -5.67
N GLU A 111 -15.26 5.81 -6.80
CA GLU A 111 -13.83 5.66 -7.10
C GLU A 111 -13.09 7.01 -7.09
N LEU A 112 -13.70 8.04 -7.67
CA LEU A 112 -13.10 9.37 -7.71
C LEU A 112 -12.96 9.96 -6.31
N ILE A 113 -13.98 9.86 -5.46
CA ILE A 113 -13.95 10.32 -4.06
C ILE A 113 -12.84 9.60 -3.28
N ILE A 114 -12.70 8.27 -3.44
CA ILE A 114 -11.63 7.51 -2.77
C ILE A 114 -10.25 7.97 -3.25
N LEU A 115 -10.07 8.19 -4.56
CA LEU A 115 -8.81 8.69 -5.10
C LEU A 115 -8.51 10.10 -4.60
N GLN A 116 -9.51 10.98 -4.53
CA GLN A 116 -9.37 12.32 -3.98
C GLN A 116 -8.98 12.28 -2.50
N ALA A 117 -9.61 11.42 -1.69
CA ALA A 117 -9.29 11.26 -0.27
C ALA A 117 -7.85 10.79 -0.06
N LEU A 118 -7.40 9.83 -0.86
CA LEU A 118 -6.03 9.34 -0.85
C LEU A 118 -5.04 10.45 -1.25
N VAL A 119 -5.36 11.19 -2.30
CA VAL A 119 -4.52 12.30 -2.79
C VAL A 119 -4.38 13.41 -1.77
N CYS A 120 -5.48 13.83 -1.13
CA CYS A 120 -5.45 14.82 -0.05
C CYS A 120 -4.45 14.43 1.05
N GLN A 121 -4.52 13.19 1.51
CA GLN A 121 -3.67 12.71 2.59
C GLN A 121 -2.20 12.56 2.15
N LEU A 122 -1.93 12.09 0.92
CA LEU A 122 -0.57 12.01 0.38
C LEU A 122 0.05 13.40 0.15
N ASP A 123 -0.73 14.36 -0.32
CA ASP A 123 -0.28 15.75 -0.50
C ASP A 123 0.16 16.35 0.82
N CYS A 124 -0.59 16.09 1.89
CA CYS A 124 -0.22 16.52 3.24
C CYS A 124 1.03 15.83 3.75
N ALA A 125 1.15 14.51 3.54
CA ALA A 125 2.32 13.74 3.93
C ALA A 125 3.59 14.24 3.24
N THR A 126 3.51 14.55 1.95
CA THR A 126 4.66 14.99 1.13
C THR A 126 5.08 16.44 1.39
N GLU A 127 4.41 17.17 2.29
CA GLU A 127 4.95 18.42 2.85
C GLU A 127 6.16 18.16 3.78
N SER A 128 6.27 16.96 4.35
CA SER A 128 7.40 16.59 5.20
C SER A 128 8.63 16.23 4.37
N ILE A 129 9.76 16.88 4.69
CA ILE A 129 11.06 16.57 4.07
C ILE A 129 11.48 15.12 4.35
N GLU A 130 11.19 14.61 5.56
CA GLU A 130 11.49 13.21 5.91
C GLU A 130 10.76 12.24 4.99
N VAL A 131 9.50 12.52 4.62
CA VAL A 131 8.72 11.69 3.68
C VAL A 131 9.30 11.77 2.26
N GLN A 132 9.68 12.97 1.82
CA GLN A 132 10.31 13.17 0.51
C GLN A 132 11.64 12.40 0.39
N GLN A 133 12.43 12.36 1.47
CA GLN A 133 13.74 11.68 1.51
C GLN A 133 13.61 10.16 1.67
N ASN A 134 12.83 9.72 2.66
CA ASN A 134 12.77 8.31 3.06
C ASN A 134 11.73 7.52 2.26
N GLY A 135 10.75 8.20 1.66
CA GLY A 135 9.72 7.58 0.84
C GLY A 135 8.55 7.02 1.65
N ILE A 136 7.81 6.10 1.03
CA ILE A 136 6.54 5.58 1.53
C ILE A 136 6.55 4.05 1.50
N ASN A 137 6.16 3.40 2.59
CA ASN A 137 5.72 2.02 2.61
C ASN A 137 4.20 1.97 2.43
N PHE A 138 3.73 1.09 1.55
CA PHE A 138 2.30 0.93 1.31
C PHE A 138 1.81 -0.42 1.81
N ILE A 139 0.81 -0.41 2.68
CA ILE A 139 0.10 -1.60 3.13
C ILE A 139 -1.26 -1.64 2.43
N TYR A 140 -1.52 -2.70 1.68
CA TYR A 140 -2.80 -3.00 1.07
C TYR A 140 -3.49 -4.11 1.87
N ASP A 141 -4.37 -3.70 2.78
CA ASP A 141 -5.13 -4.61 3.65
C ASP A 141 -6.36 -5.13 2.92
N MET A 142 -6.36 -6.43 2.59
CA MET A 142 -7.49 -7.12 1.97
C MET A 142 -8.27 -8.00 2.94
N GLN A 143 -8.02 -7.88 4.25
CA GLN A 143 -8.79 -8.58 5.26
C GLN A 143 -10.28 -8.32 5.05
N ASN A 144 -11.09 -9.38 5.08
CA ASN A 144 -12.53 -9.32 4.88
C ASN A 144 -13.00 -8.73 3.53
N CYS A 145 -12.10 -8.55 2.55
CA CYS A 145 -12.47 -8.09 1.22
C CYS A 145 -13.11 -9.25 0.43
N SER A 146 -14.42 -9.13 0.17
CA SER A 146 -15.14 -10.08 -0.70
C SER A 146 -14.90 -9.77 -2.18
N THR A 147 -15.17 -10.76 -3.05
CA THR A 147 -15.04 -10.60 -4.51
C THR A 147 -15.93 -9.50 -5.08
N SER A 148 -17.08 -9.21 -4.45
CA SER A 148 -18.00 -8.16 -4.88
C SER A 148 -17.58 -6.76 -4.41
N GLN A 149 -16.72 -6.66 -3.39
CA GLN A 149 -16.18 -5.40 -2.88
C GLN A 149 -14.85 -5.02 -3.52
N PHE A 150 -14.12 -6.00 -4.07
CA PHE A 150 -12.82 -5.75 -4.67
C PHE A 150 -12.94 -4.99 -6.00
N ASN A 151 -12.39 -3.77 -6.04
CA ASN A 151 -12.32 -2.98 -7.25
C ASN A 151 -10.89 -2.98 -7.83
N ILE A 152 -10.65 -3.89 -8.78
CA ILE A 152 -9.36 -4.04 -9.45
C ILE A 152 -8.87 -2.75 -10.16
N ASN A 153 -9.80 -1.97 -10.72
CA ASN A 153 -9.44 -0.76 -11.47
C ASN A 153 -8.99 0.34 -10.51
N LEU A 154 -9.70 0.52 -9.40
CA LEU A 154 -9.29 1.42 -8.34
C LEU A 154 -7.92 1.03 -7.77
N SER A 155 -7.69 -0.24 -7.46
CA SER A 155 -6.38 -0.70 -6.95
C SER A 155 -5.24 -0.38 -7.92
N LYS A 156 -5.46 -0.52 -9.24
CA LYS A 156 -4.48 -0.16 -10.27
C LYS A 156 -4.18 1.33 -10.28
N LYS A 157 -5.21 2.17 -10.18
CA LYS A 157 -5.06 3.63 -10.13
C LYS A 157 -4.27 4.06 -8.89
N ILE A 158 -4.59 3.50 -7.72
CA ILE A 158 -3.87 3.75 -6.46
C ILE A 158 -2.39 3.36 -6.58
N LEU A 159 -2.09 2.16 -7.08
CA LEU A 159 -0.70 1.74 -7.25
C LEU A 159 0.05 2.61 -8.26
N LYS A 160 -0.60 2.99 -9.37
CA LYS A 160 -0.01 3.88 -10.37
C LYS A 160 0.31 5.26 -9.79
N LEU A 161 -0.59 5.82 -8.97
CA LEU A 161 -0.37 7.05 -8.21
C LEU A 161 0.89 6.91 -7.34
N LEU A 162 0.94 5.91 -6.47
CA LEU A 162 2.05 5.72 -5.52
C LEU A 162 3.40 5.41 -6.20
N GLN A 163 3.40 4.68 -7.32
CA GLN A 163 4.63 4.25 -7.99
C GLN A 163 5.30 5.34 -8.83
N ALA A 164 4.50 6.14 -9.55
CA ALA A 164 5.02 7.04 -10.59
C ALA A 164 4.51 8.48 -10.47
N GLY A 165 3.52 8.71 -9.61
CA GLY A 165 2.76 9.95 -9.59
C GLY A 165 2.95 10.80 -8.36
N TYR A 166 3.84 10.48 -7.42
CA TYR A 166 4.02 11.29 -6.20
C TYR A 166 5.47 11.71 -5.94
N PRO A 167 5.70 12.90 -5.35
CA PRO A 167 7.00 13.39 -4.88
C PRO A 167 7.50 12.65 -3.63
N ALA A 168 7.38 11.33 -3.61
CA ALA A 168 7.95 10.43 -2.63
C ALA A 168 8.13 9.06 -3.27
N MET A 169 9.26 8.41 -3.01
CA MET A 169 9.49 7.07 -3.55
C MET A 169 8.64 6.05 -2.79
N LEU A 170 7.81 5.28 -3.48
CA LEU A 170 7.33 4.02 -2.92
C LEU A 170 8.56 3.15 -2.59
N LYS A 171 8.64 2.56 -1.40
CA LYS A 171 9.76 1.69 -0.97
C LYS A 171 9.30 0.25 -1.01
N ASN A 172 8.33 -0.08 -0.16
CA ASN A 172 7.76 -1.42 -0.06
C ASN A 172 6.26 -1.42 -0.30
N ILE A 173 5.76 -2.55 -0.79
CA ILE A 173 4.32 -2.84 -0.88
C ILE A 173 4.08 -4.14 -0.11
N PHE A 174 3.26 -4.05 0.92
CA PHE A 174 2.80 -5.19 1.71
C PHE A 174 1.34 -5.46 1.38
N VAL A 175 1.02 -6.66 0.91
CA VAL A 175 -0.37 -7.08 0.70
C VAL A 175 -0.75 -8.03 1.82
N ILE A 176 -1.86 -7.77 2.50
CA ILE A 176 -2.27 -8.55 3.69
C ILE A 176 -3.55 -9.30 3.39
N SER A 177 -3.59 -10.57 3.80
CA SER A 177 -4.80 -11.41 3.72
C SER A 177 -5.44 -11.42 2.33
N ALA A 178 -4.60 -11.42 1.30
CA ALA A 178 -5.04 -11.52 -0.08
C ALA A 178 -5.89 -12.80 -0.27
N PRO A 179 -7.09 -12.69 -0.86
CA PRO A 179 -7.88 -13.87 -1.20
C PRO A 179 -7.11 -14.81 -2.12
N LYS A 180 -7.39 -16.12 -2.08
CA LYS A 180 -6.67 -17.13 -2.89
C LYS A 180 -6.68 -16.87 -4.40
N TRP A 181 -7.68 -16.15 -4.91
CA TRP A 181 -7.76 -15.75 -6.31
C TRP A 181 -6.84 -14.56 -6.67
N PHE A 182 -6.36 -13.82 -5.67
CA PHE A 182 -5.43 -12.71 -5.79
C PHE A 182 -4.00 -13.27 -5.76
N ARG A 183 -3.47 -13.56 -6.95
CA ARG A 183 -2.20 -14.29 -7.17
C ARG A 183 -0.95 -13.45 -6.86
N VAL A 184 -0.79 -12.99 -5.62
CA VAL A 184 0.33 -12.13 -5.18
C VAL A 184 0.95 -12.72 -3.92
N THR A 185 2.22 -12.42 -3.66
CA THR A 185 2.81 -12.73 -2.35
C THR A 185 2.18 -11.83 -1.30
N PHE A 186 1.49 -12.44 -0.33
CA PHE A 186 0.86 -11.72 0.78
C PHE A 186 1.48 -12.12 2.11
N PHE A 187 1.31 -11.25 3.08
CA PHE A 187 1.76 -11.41 4.44
C PHE A 187 0.57 -11.70 5.35
N THR A 188 0.86 -12.41 6.44
CA THR A 188 -0.06 -12.56 7.56
C THR A 188 -0.04 -11.30 8.43
N VAL A 189 -1.10 -11.11 9.21
CA VAL A 189 -1.20 -10.04 10.21
C VAL A 189 0.00 -10.04 11.15
N ASP A 190 0.37 -11.22 11.68
CA ASP A 190 1.49 -11.34 12.62
C ASP A 190 2.84 -10.95 11.99
N GLN A 191 3.08 -11.34 10.73
CA GLN A 191 4.31 -10.98 10.01
C GLN A 191 4.42 -9.46 9.80
N ILE A 192 3.31 -8.80 9.47
CA ILE A 192 3.33 -7.34 9.30
C ILE A 192 3.48 -6.64 10.64
N ARG A 193 2.79 -7.09 11.69
CA ARG A 193 2.96 -6.53 13.03
C ARG A 193 4.42 -6.62 13.47
N GLU A 194 5.04 -7.79 13.34
CA GLU A 194 6.44 -8.01 13.70
C GLU A 194 7.40 -7.15 12.88
N CYS A 195 7.14 -6.99 11.58
CA CYS A 195 7.91 -6.11 10.70
C CYS A 195 7.76 -4.63 11.13
N LEU A 196 6.54 -4.16 11.38
CA LEU A 196 6.29 -2.78 11.83
C LEU A 196 6.97 -2.49 13.18
N THR A 197 6.93 -3.42 14.13
CA THR A 197 7.55 -3.21 15.45
C THR A 197 9.07 -3.32 15.40
N THR A 198 9.61 -4.31 14.69
CA THR A 198 11.04 -4.67 14.77
C THR A 198 11.89 -3.92 13.75
N GLU A 199 11.39 -3.77 12.53
CA GLU A 199 12.13 -3.13 11.43
C GLU A 199 11.89 -1.62 11.40
N TYR A 200 10.62 -1.21 11.57
CA TYR A 200 10.22 0.19 11.47
C TYR A 200 10.08 0.90 12.82
N GLY A 201 10.10 0.17 13.94
CA GLY A 201 10.10 0.76 15.29
C GLY A 201 8.75 1.30 15.76
N TYR A 202 7.64 0.88 15.15
CA TYR A 202 6.31 1.25 15.63
C TYR A 202 5.99 0.59 16.96
N SER A 203 5.50 1.37 17.92
CA SER A 203 4.84 0.84 19.12
C SER A 203 3.42 0.34 18.77
N LEU A 204 2.87 -0.58 19.58
CA LEU A 204 1.58 -1.22 19.33
C LEU A 204 0.40 -0.22 19.35
N ASP A 205 0.55 0.88 20.07
CA ASP A 205 -0.39 2.01 20.11
C ASP A 205 -0.48 2.78 18.79
N ASN A 206 0.50 2.64 17.90
CA ASN A 206 0.51 3.22 16.57
C ASN A 206 0.00 2.25 15.50
N ILE A 207 -0.09 0.95 15.80
CA ILE A 207 -0.48 -0.09 14.82
C ILE A 207 -2.00 -0.31 14.92
N PRO A 208 -2.72 -0.36 13.79
CA PRO A 208 -4.17 -0.52 13.81
C PRO A 208 -4.60 -1.86 14.41
N ILE A 209 -5.79 -1.90 15.01
CA ILE A 209 -6.39 -3.11 15.58
C ILE A 209 -6.49 -4.23 14.54
N SER A 210 -6.77 -3.89 13.27
CA SER A 210 -6.81 -4.87 12.16
C SER A 210 -5.46 -5.53 11.90
N LEU A 211 -4.35 -4.90 12.31
CA LEU A 211 -3.00 -5.43 12.19
C LEU A 211 -2.44 -5.91 13.55
N GLY A 212 -3.30 -6.10 14.54
CA GLY A 212 -2.93 -6.63 15.85
C GLY A 212 -2.26 -5.63 16.81
N GLY A 213 -2.44 -4.33 16.59
CA GLY A 213 -2.12 -3.28 17.55
C GLY A 213 -3.36 -2.78 18.31
N THR A 214 -3.32 -1.54 18.79
CA THR A 214 -4.42 -0.93 19.58
C THR A 214 -4.98 0.37 18.99
N TYR A 215 -4.45 0.83 17.86
CA TYR A 215 -4.92 2.04 17.19
C TYR A 215 -6.24 1.80 16.44
N ASP A 216 -7.23 2.67 16.64
CA ASP A 216 -8.42 2.70 15.80
C ASP A 216 -8.34 3.88 14.83
N PRO A 217 -8.20 3.63 13.51
CA PRO A 217 -8.08 4.69 12.52
C PRO A 217 -9.32 5.59 12.42
N ILE A 218 -10.50 5.12 12.87
CA ILE A 218 -11.77 5.87 12.80
C ILE A 218 -11.77 7.01 13.82
N ILE A 219 -11.23 6.78 15.03
CA ILE A 219 -11.26 7.76 16.13
C ILE A 219 -10.62 9.09 15.73
N ASN A 220 -9.54 9.05 14.95
CA ASN A 220 -8.81 10.24 14.50
C ASN A 220 -9.21 10.71 13.09
N GLY A 221 -10.41 10.34 12.62
CA GLY A 221 -10.93 10.75 11.31
C GLY A 221 -10.97 12.27 11.14
N GLU A 222 -11.58 12.97 12.09
CA GLU A 222 -11.70 14.44 12.08
C GLU A 222 -10.32 15.11 12.07
N ILE A 223 -9.38 14.62 12.89
CA ILE A 223 -8.01 15.16 12.94
C ILE A 223 -7.33 15.03 11.57
N ARG A 224 -7.48 13.89 10.89
CA ARG A 224 -6.95 13.70 9.53
C ARG A 224 -7.57 14.68 8.53
N TYR A 225 -8.88 14.91 8.60
CA TYR A 225 -9.54 15.90 7.75
C TYR A 225 -9.02 17.32 8.03
N GLN A 226 -8.90 17.72 9.29
CA GLN A 226 -8.36 19.04 9.67
C GLN A 226 -6.91 19.22 9.23
N MET A 227 -6.08 18.18 9.33
CA MET A 227 -4.73 18.20 8.78
C MET A 227 -4.76 18.46 7.27
N CYS A 228 -5.63 17.77 6.53
CA CYS A 228 -5.81 18.02 5.11
C CYS A 228 -6.20 19.47 4.83
N LEU A 229 -7.26 19.95 5.48
CA LEU A 229 -7.78 21.30 5.29
C LEU A 229 -6.72 22.38 5.56
N SER A 230 -5.93 22.24 6.63
CA SER A 230 -4.88 23.20 7.00
C SER A 230 -3.75 23.30 5.97
N LYS A 231 -3.35 22.18 5.36
CA LYS A 231 -2.29 22.15 4.34
C LYS A 231 -2.80 22.59 2.99
N VAL A 232 -4.04 22.24 2.66
CA VAL A 232 -4.73 22.66 1.45
C VAL A 232 -4.91 24.17 1.38
N THR A 233 -5.25 24.82 2.49
CA THR A 233 -5.53 26.28 2.54
C THR A 233 -4.28 27.15 2.63
N ASN A 234 -3.09 26.56 2.77
CA ASN A 234 -1.84 27.31 2.82
C ASN A 234 -1.47 27.79 1.42
N THR A 235 -1.36 29.10 1.21
CA THR A 235 -0.97 29.74 -0.07
C THR A 235 0.43 29.33 -0.57
N HIS A 236 1.24 28.71 0.31
CA HIS A 236 2.56 28.17 -0.01
C HIS A 236 2.53 26.67 -0.32
N SER A 237 1.39 26.00 -0.10
CA SER A 237 1.20 24.61 -0.51
C SER A 237 1.20 24.54 -2.02
N ILE A 238 1.99 23.60 -2.54
CA ILE A 238 2.06 23.33 -3.97
C ILE A 238 0.71 22.83 -4.49
N CYS A 239 -0.10 22.28 -3.58
CA CYS A 239 -1.35 21.64 -3.93
C CYS A 239 -2.52 22.62 -3.85
N TYR A 240 -2.35 23.81 -3.25
CA TYR A 240 -3.39 24.85 -3.12
C TYR A 240 -4.17 25.10 -4.44
N PRO A 241 -3.52 25.22 -5.62
CA PRO A 241 -4.25 25.47 -6.87
C PRO A 241 -5.19 24.33 -7.31
N TYR A 242 -4.97 23.11 -6.82
CA TYR A 242 -5.84 21.98 -7.13
C TYR A 242 -7.04 21.90 -6.18
N TYR A 243 -7.13 22.73 -5.15
CA TYR A 243 -8.23 22.66 -4.19
C TYR A 243 -9.18 23.84 -4.32
N SER A 244 -10.47 23.54 -4.44
CA SER A 244 -11.53 24.55 -4.37
C SER A 244 -12.12 24.60 -2.97
N LEU A 245 -12.40 25.80 -2.48
CA LEU A 245 -13.22 26.03 -1.28
C LEU A 245 -14.70 26.17 -1.60
N ASP A 246 -15.04 26.47 -2.86
CA ASP A 246 -16.40 26.70 -3.31
C ASP A 246 -17.04 25.42 -3.86
N TYR A 247 -18.29 25.21 -3.47
CA TYR A 247 -19.13 24.09 -3.89
C TYR A 247 -19.41 24.20 -5.40
N GLN A 248 -18.91 23.26 -6.19
CA GLN A 248 -19.42 23.00 -7.54
C GLN A 248 -20.22 21.70 -7.46
N PRO A 249 -21.54 21.71 -7.75
CA PRO A 249 -22.31 20.48 -7.73
C PRO A 249 -21.69 19.50 -8.71
N MET A 250 -21.31 18.32 -8.22
CA MET A 250 -21.16 17.15 -9.07
C MET A 250 -22.54 16.94 -9.71
N THR A 251 -22.65 17.22 -11.01
CA THR A 251 -23.92 17.15 -11.73
C THR A 251 -24.39 15.69 -11.74
N THR A 252 -25.23 15.33 -10.78
CA THR A 252 -26.02 14.12 -10.85
C THR A 252 -27.08 14.37 -11.93
N LYS A 253 -27.25 13.41 -12.84
CA LYS A 253 -28.46 13.37 -13.66
C LYS A 253 -29.62 13.18 -12.67
N SER A 254 -30.35 14.25 -12.40
CA SER A 254 -31.51 14.28 -11.52
C SER A 254 -32.60 13.38 -12.08
N THR A 255 -32.96 12.36 -11.31
CA THR A 255 -34.37 12.03 -11.08
C THR A 255 -34.63 12.33 -9.62
N ASN A 256 -35.58 13.24 -9.40
CA ASN A 256 -36.05 13.70 -8.09
C ASN A 256 -36.29 12.54 -7.13
N ASP A 257 -35.86 12.69 -5.88
CA ASP A 257 -36.76 12.55 -4.72
C ASP A 257 -36.09 13.02 -3.42
N ASN A 258 -36.93 13.53 -2.52
CA ASN A 258 -36.59 14.27 -1.32
C ASN A 258 -35.81 13.45 -0.28
N PHE A 259 -34.70 14.00 0.22
CA PHE A 259 -33.92 13.44 1.32
C PHE A 259 -34.53 13.81 2.68
N LEU A 260 -35.01 12.78 3.40
CA LEU A 260 -35.16 12.78 4.85
C LEU A 260 -34.04 11.89 5.41
N LEU A 261 -33.15 12.48 6.20
CA LEU A 261 -32.10 11.77 6.92
C LEU A 261 -32.72 11.03 8.10
N ASP A 262 -32.63 9.71 8.12
CA ASP A 262 -32.81 8.92 9.34
C ASP A 262 -31.58 8.07 9.63
N SER A 263 -31.19 8.09 10.89
CA SER A 263 -30.01 7.42 11.44
C SER A 263 -30.41 6.03 11.90
N GLY A 264 -29.78 4.99 11.37
CA GLY A 264 -30.14 3.61 11.72
C GLY A 264 -28.99 2.62 11.59
N HIS A 265 -28.66 2.01 12.72
CA HIS A 265 -27.73 0.89 12.91
C HIS A 265 -27.90 -0.26 11.90
N CYS A 266 -26.78 -0.82 11.44
CA CYS A 266 -26.78 -2.00 10.57
C CYS A 266 -26.69 -3.28 11.40
N TYR A 267 -27.82 -4.01 11.51
CA TYR A 267 -27.86 -5.44 11.81
C TYR A 267 -28.20 -6.22 10.51
N GLN A 268 -27.66 -7.43 10.44
CA GLN A 268 -27.66 -8.37 9.31
C GLN A 268 -29.04 -8.72 8.76
N ASP A 269 -29.17 -9.02 7.45
CA ASP A 269 -29.56 -10.38 7.02
C ASP A 269 -29.40 -10.67 5.52
N LYS A 270 -29.23 -11.96 5.23
CA LYS A 270 -29.00 -12.55 3.91
C LYS A 270 -30.29 -12.60 3.07
N SER A 271 -30.20 -12.27 1.78
CA SER A 271 -31.03 -12.91 0.76
C SER A 271 -30.28 -13.02 -0.57
N ILE A 272 -30.42 -14.21 -1.16
CA ILE A 272 -29.74 -14.68 -2.37
C ILE A 272 -30.53 -14.20 -3.58
N VAL A 273 -29.91 -13.41 -4.47
CA VAL A 273 -30.40 -13.22 -5.84
C VAL A 273 -29.24 -13.44 -6.81
N SER A 274 -29.36 -14.52 -7.57
CA SER A 274 -28.46 -14.92 -8.65
C SER A 274 -28.60 -13.95 -9.82
N LEU A 275 -27.52 -13.25 -10.20
CA LEU A 275 -27.41 -12.60 -11.50
C LEU A 275 -26.10 -12.92 -12.23
N LYS A 276 -26.26 -12.98 -13.55
CA LYS A 276 -25.45 -13.63 -14.56
C LYS A 276 -24.04 -13.06 -14.71
N THR A 277 -23.14 -13.99 -15.04
CA THR A 277 -21.73 -13.83 -15.38
C THR A 277 -21.49 -12.84 -16.52
N THR A 278 -20.82 -11.73 -16.22
CA THR A 278 -20.05 -10.95 -17.19
C THR A 278 -18.57 -11.19 -16.94
N THR A 279 -17.85 -11.42 -18.04
CA THR A 279 -16.43 -11.77 -18.13
C THR A 279 -15.55 -10.71 -17.44
N THR A 280 -15.00 -11.07 -16.28
CA THR A 280 -14.08 -10.25 -15.49
C THR A 280 -12.70 -10.14 -16.17
N PRO A 281 -12.07 -8.96 -16.21
CA PRO A 281 -10.69 -8.83 -16.67
C PRO A 281 -9.72 -9.52 -15.69
N SER A 282 -8.70 -10.20 -16.23
CA SER A 282 -7.76 -11.03 -15.47
C SER A 282 -6.94 -10.23 -14.41
N PRO A 283 -6.88 -10.69 -13.15
CA PRO A 283 -6.05 -10.11 -12.08
C PRO A 283 -4.53 -10.07 -12.33
N SER A 284 -4.04 -10.73 -13.38
CA SER A 284 -2.62 -10.88 -13.72
C SER A 284 -1.85 -9.57 -13.93
N SER A 285 -2.53 -8.48 -14.25
CA SER A 285 -1.93 -7.16 -14.48
C SER A 285 -1.52 -6.45 -13.19
N LEU A 286 -2.29 -6.60 -12.10
CA LEU A 286 -1.91 -6.10 -10.77
C LEU A 286 -0.73 -6.87 -10.20
N VAL A 287 -0.71 -8.19 -10.41
CA VAL A 287 0.37 -9.07 -9.97
C VAL A 287 1.71 -8.64 -10.56
N ARG A 288 1.75 -8.31 -11.86
CA ARG A 288 2.98 -7.79 -12.50
C ARG A 288 3.41 -6.46 -11.90
N LEU A 289 2.50 -5.52 -11.67
CA LEU A 289 2.83 -4.22 -11.08
C LEU A 289 3.43 -4.32 -9.67
N VAL A 290 2.95 -5.27 -8.86
CA VAL A 290 3.50 -5.54 -7.52
C VAL A 290 4.83 -6.32 -7.60
N SER A 291 5.00 -7.19 -8.61
CA SER A 291 6.18 -8.07 -8.74
C SER A 291 7.38 -7.43 -9.47
N SER A 292 7.18 -6.42 -10.32
CA SER A 292 8.21 -5.85 -11.20
C SER A 292 9.33 -5.08 -10.48
N ARG A 293 9.29 -4.92 -9.15
CA ARG A 293 10.27 -4.10 -8.42
C ARG A 293 11.41 -4.88 -7.75
N ARG A 294 11.45 -6.22 -7.86
CA ARG A 294 12.59 -7.01 -7.35
C ARG A 294 13.88 -6.87 -8.18
N ASN A 295 13.86 -6.21 -9.35
CA ASN A 295 14.98 -6.25 -10.31
C ASN A 295 15.75 -4.93 -10.51
N TYR A 296 15.52 -3.90 -9.70
CA TYR A 296 16.24 -2.62 -9.82
C TYR A 296 16.66 -2.09 -8.44
N GLU A 297 17.44 -2.88 -7.71
CA GLU A 297 18.39 -2.42 -6.69
C GLU A 297 19.08 -3.68 -6.14
N SER A 298 20.24 -4.02 -6.68
CA SER A 298 21.11 -5.07 -6.15
C SER A 298 22.53 -4.55 -6.06
N SER A 299 22.73 -3.68 -5.08
CA SER A 299 24.00 -3.58 -4.38
C SER A 299 23.70 -3.21 -2.93
N SER A 300 24.06 -4.14 -2.04
CA SER A 300 24.07 -4.11 -0.57
C SER A 300 22.77 -4.39 0.20
N SER A 301 22.76 -5.60 0.78
CA SER A 301 22.24 -6.02 2.10
C SER A 301 21.04 -6.97 2.13
N SER A 302 21.37 -8.26 1.98
CA SER A 302 20.89 -9.44 2.74
C SER A 302 19.46 -9.44 3.31
N LEU A 303 18.50 -9.78 2.45
CA LEU A 303 17.21 -10.37 2.82
C LEU A 303 17.33 -11.91 2.70
N SER A 304 17.81 -12.56 3.76
CA SER A 304 17.72 -14.01 3.91
C SER A 304 17.52 -14.38 5.37
N HIS A 305 16.27 -14.65 5.76
CA HIS A 305 15.85 -15.80 6.58
C HIS A 305 14.41 -15.62 7.08
N ILE A 306 13.43 -15.97 6.24
CA ILE A 306 12.14 -16.49 6.73
C ILE A 306 11.94 -17.85 6.06
N ARG A 307 12.35 -18.91 6.77
CA ARG A 307 12.30 -20.29 6.29
C ARG A 307 10.92 -20.87 6.59
N MET A 308 10.03 -20.85 5.60
CA MET A 308 8.72 -21.52 5.69
C MET A 308 8.92 -23.05 5.73
N ARG A 309 8.69 -23.67 6.89
CA ARG A 309 8.59 -25.14 7.02
C ARG A 309 7.25 -25.60 6.46
N LYS A 310 7.29 -26.25 5.31
CA LYS A 310 6.17 -27.00 4.71
C LYS A 310 5.97 -28.28 5.53
N ARG A 311 4.84 -28.42 6.23
CA ARG A 311 4.40 -29.71 6.80
C ARG A 311 3.77 -30.52 5.68
N GLU A 312 4.40 -31.62 5.31
CA GLU A 312 3.78 -32.67 4.51
C GLU A 312 3.04 -33.63 5.45
N SER A 313 1.77 -33.86 5.12
CA SER A 313 0.91 -34.86 5.71
C SER A 313 1.06 -36.18 4.93
N SER A 314 1.45 -37.26 5.61
CA SER A 314 1.18 -38.62 5.16
C SER A 314 0.53 -39.40 6.30
N LEU A 315 -0.59 -40.02 5.95
CA LEU A 315 -1.45 -40.87 6.76
C LEU A 315 -1.00 -42.34 6.67
N SER A 316 -1.45 -43.11 7.67
CA SER A 316 -1.55 -44.59 7.73
C SER A 316 -0.25 -45.32 8.10
N ASN A 317 -0.20 -46.32 8.99
CA ASN A 317 -1.22 -47.17 9.61
C ASN A 317 -0.79 -47.51 11.04
N ASP A 318 -1.73 -47.52 11.97
CA ASP A 318 -1.55 -47.91 13.36
C ASP A 318 -2.20 -49.29 13.56
N HIS A 319 -1.37 -50.32 13.60
CA HIS A 319 -1.75 -51.64 14.11
C HIS A 319 -0.58 -52.13 14.95
N ASP A 320 -0.72 -52.10 16.28
CA ASP A 320 -0.20 -53.19 17.12
C ASP A 320 -0.70 -53.14 18.57
N LYS A 321 -1.30 -54.25 19.00
CA LYS A 321 -1.47 -54.65 20.41
C LYS A 321 -1.63 -56.17 20.47
N ARG A 322 -0.56 -56.87 20.88
CA ARG A 322 -0.48 -57.80 22.05
C ARG A 322 0.38 -59.06 21.83
N ARG A 323 1.19 -59.31 22.89
CA ARG A 323 1.60 -60.60 23.51
C ARG A 323 2.77 -61.36 22.83
N ARG A 324 3.89 -61.52 23.57
CA ARG A 324 4.39 -62.75 24.29
C ARG A 324 4.72 -63.88 23.28
N SER A 325 5.88 -64.52 23.23
CA SER A 325 6.76 -65.03 24.30
C SER A 325 8.05 -65.62 23.69
N ASN A 326 9.07 -65.80 24.55
CA ASN A 326 10.07 -66.89 24.62
C ASN A 326 11.34 -66.92 23.73
N GLU A 327 12.46 -67.18 24.46
CA GLU A 327 13.63 -68.06 24.21
C GLU A 327 14.46 -67.84 22.92
N SER A 328 15.80 -67.92 22.87
CA SER A 328 16.87 -68.35 23.79
C SER A 328 18.24 -68.01 23.18
N LEU A 329 19.24 -67.71 24.03
CA LEU A 329 20.67 -68.11 23.98
C LEU A 329 21.46 -68.09 22.65
N ILE A 330 22.58 -67.34 22.61
CA ILE A 330 23.98 -67.85 22.66
C ILE A 330 24.96 -66.65 22.62
N GLU A 331 26.00 -66.76 23.45
CA GLU A 331 27.16 -65.88 23.63
C GLU A 331 28.16 -65.95 22.45
N GLU A 332 28.96 -64.90 22.23
CA GLU A 332 30.42 -64.92 22.47
C GLU A 332 31.14 -63.63 21.96
N GLU A 333 32.28 -63.36 22.60
CA GLU A 333 33.07 -62.14 22.72
C GLU A 333 34.22 -62.00 21.66
N PRO A 334 35.05 -60.91 21.67
CA PRO A 334 35.99 -60.45 20.60
C PRO A 334 37.42 -61.06 20.80
N PRO A 335 38.61 -60.47 20.45
CA PRO A 335 39.08 -59.28 19.68
C PRO A 335 40.19 -59.62 18.63
N THR A 336 40.80 -58.74 17.79
CA THR A 336 42.09 -58.01 18.05
C THR A 336 42.73 -57.46 16.74
N ILE A 337 43.23 -56.19 16.81
CA ILE A 337 44.60 -55.67 16.52
C ILE A 337 45.27 -55.73 15.11
N ASN A 338 45.98 -54.60 14.84
CA ASN A 338 47.13 -54.28 13.94
C ASN A 338 46.83 -53.66 12.55
N LEU A 339 47.17 -52.37 12.30
CA LEU A 339 48.51 -51.74 12.09
C LEU A 339 49.34 -52.43 11.00
N SER A 340 49.47 -51.78 9.83
CA SER A 340 50.76 -51.28 9.31
C SER A 340 50.68 -50.81 7.84
N SER A 341 51.14 -49.57 7.61
CA SER A 341 52.05 -49.11 6.55
C SER A 341 51.82 -49.44 5.07
N MET A 342 51.86 -48.38 4.24
CA MET A 342 52.77 -48.16 3.09
C MET A 342 52.18 -47.01 2.23
N SER A 343 52.67 -45.76 2.26
CA SER A 343 53.93 -45.20 1.70
C SER A 343 53.84 -44.75 0.23
N ARG A 344 54.38 -43.53 0.01
CA ARG A 344 54.84 -42.83 -1.23
C ARG A 344 53.83 -41.86 -1.87
N GLN A 345 54.01 -40.55 -1.74
CA GLN A 345 54.99 -39.65 -2.42
C GLN A 345 54.92 -39.73 -3.95
N GLU A 346 54.51 -38.63 -4.59
CA GLU A 346 55.45 -37.75 -5.32
C GLU A 346 54.78 -36.42 -5.69
N ASN A 347 55.53 -35.34 -5.47
CA ASN A 347 55.31 -33.98 -5.96
C ASN A 347 55.65 -33.91 -7.45
N PHE A 348 55.04 -32.97 -8.18
CA PHE A 348 55.79 -32.07 -9.08
C PHE A 348 54.97 -30.79 -9.29
N ASP A 349 55.59 -29.65 -8.97
CA ASP A 349 55.16 -28.31 -9.30
C ASP A 349 55.41 -28.02 -10.79
N GLU A 350 54.47 -27.33 -11.46
CA GLU A 350 54.71 -26.11 -12.26
C GLU A 350 53.39 -25.37 -12.53
#